data_AF-G5A8E3-F1
#
_entry.id   AF-G5A8E3-F1
#
_cell.length_a   1.000
_cell.length_b   1.000
_cell.length_c   1.000
_cell.angle_alpha   90.00
_cell.angle_beta   90.00
_cell.angle_gamma   90.00
#
_symmetry.space_group_name_H-M   'P 1'
#
loop_
_entity.id
_entity.type
_entity.pdbx_description
1 polymer ?
#
loop_
_entity_poly.entity_id
_entity_poly.type
_entity_poly.pdbx_seq_one_letter_code
_entity_poly.pdbx_strand_id
1 'polypeptide(L)' 'VSSVIKRAASRMGLDPARFSTHSVRIGGATALVNAGADRLMIKLMGRWLSNAFEDYPVLSAKGTAGLSQQMC' A
#
# COMPACT_ATOMS: atom_id res chain seq x y z
N VAL A 1 1.07 14.39 -12.96
CA VAL A 1 0.71 13.13 -12.26
C VAL A 1 -0.30 13.35 -11.13
N SER A 2 0.01 14.18 -10.12
CA SER A 2 -0.91 14.42 -8.98
C SER A 2 -2.32 14.88 -9.39
N SER A 3 -2.44 15.79 -10.38
CA SER A 3 -3.73 16.24 -10.92
C SER A 3 -4.58 15.11 -11.53
N VAL A 4 -3.94 14.16 -12.21
CA VAL A 4 -4.60 13.00 -12.83
C VAL A 4 -5.14 12.06 -11.74
N ILE A 5 -4.34 11.79 -10.71
CA ILE A 5 -4.75 10.97 -9.55
C ILE A 5 -5.95 11.61 -8.85
N LYS A 6 -5.89 12.92 -8.57
CA LYS A 6 -6.98 13.65 -7.93
C LYS A 6 -8.27 13.63 -8.76
N ARG A 7 -8.16 13.80 -10.08
CA ARG A 7 -9.32 13.69 -10.99
C ARG A 7 -9.92 12.29 -10.98
N ALA A 8 -9.09 11.25 -10.92
CA ALA A 8 -9.56 9.88 -10.79
C ALA A 8 -10.30 9.66 -9.47
N ALA A 9 -9.74 10.14 -8.35
CA ALA A 9 -10.38 10.09 -7.04
C ALA A 9 -11.75 10.79 -7.05
N SER A 10 -11.85 12.00 -7.60
CA SER A 10 -13.13 12.72 -7.75
C SER A 10 -14.17 11.90 -8.52
N ARG A 11 -13.76 11.28 -9.64
CA ARG A 11 -14.65 10.46 -10.48
C ARG A 11 -15.16 9.21 -9.76
N MET A 12 -14.41 8.71 -8.77
CA MET A 12 -14.80 7.58 -7.93
C MET A 12 -15.58 8.00 -6.68
N GLY A 13 -15.92 9.29 -6.53
CA GLY A 13 -16.61 9.81 -5.34
C GLY A 13 -15.73 9.89 -4.09
N LEU A 14 -14.41 9.82 -4.25
CA LEU A 14 -13.44 9.91 -3.15
C LEU A 14 -12.94 11.35 -2.99
N ASP A 15 -12.60 11.74 -1.76
CA ASP A 15 -12.03 13.06 -1.47
C ASP A 15 -10.62 13.20 -2.10
N PRO A 16 -10.44 14.05 -3.13
CA PRO A 16 -9.17 14.22 -3.82
C PRO A 16 -8.06 14.81 -2.95
N ALA A 17 -8.40 15.49 -1.84
CA ALA A 17 -7.40 16.03 -0.92
C ALA A 17 -6.57 14.92 -0.26
N ARG A 18 -7.14 13.71 -0.15
CA ARG A 18 -6.49 12.52 0.42
C ARG A 18 -5.57 11.79 -0.57
N PHE A 19 -5.57 12.17 -1.85
CA PHE A 19 -4.82 11.46 -2.88
C PHE A 19 -3.67 12.29 -3.46
N SER A 20 -2.49 11.68 -3.49
CA SER A 20 -1.27 12.19 -4.09
C SER A 20 -0.44 11.02 -4.64
N THR A 21 0.67 11.32 -5.30
CA THR A 21 1.63 10.28 -5.71
C THR A 21 2.15 9.46 -4.52
N HIS A 22 2.38 10.12 -3.38
CA HIS A 22 2.86 9.46 -2.16
C HIS A 22 1.78 8.54 -1.56
N SER A 23 0.52 8.97 -1.50
CA SER A 23 -0.57 8.14 -0.97
C SER A 23 -0.78 6.88 -1.80
N VAL A 24 -0.66 6.98 -3.13
CA VAL A 24 -0.74 5.82 -4.04
C VAL A 24 0.42 4.84 -3.79
N ARG A 25 1.62 5.35 -3.53
CA ARG A 25 2.79 4.51 -3.20
C ARG A 25 2.59 3.75 -1.88
N ILE A 26 2.08 4.42 -0.86
CA ILE A 26 1.70 3.80 0.41
C ILE A 26 0.62 2.74 0.18
N GLY A 27 -0.44 3.09 -0.56
CA GLY A 27 -1.52 2.16 -0.90
C GLY A 27 -1.04 0.92 -1.65
N GLY A 28 -0.07 1.07 -2.55
CA GLY A 28 0.57 -0.06 -3.24
C GLY A 28 1.35 -0.97 -2.28
N ALA A 29 2.12 -0.41 -1.35
CA ALA A 29 2.81 -1.20 -0.33
C ALA A 29 1.83 -1.93 0.60
N THR A 30 0.75 -1.25 1.03
CA THR A 30 -0.37 -1.86 1.75
C THR A 30 -0.99 -3.02 0.98
N ALA A 31 -1.27 -2.85 -0.31
CA ALA A 31 -1.87 -3.90 -1.13
C ALA A 31 -0.95 -5.12 -1.24
N LEU A 32 0.36 -4.92 -1.40
CA LEU A 32 1.34 -6.01 -1.48
C LEU A 32 1.47 -6.78 -0.15
N VAL A 33 1.54 -6.08 0.99
CA VAL A 33 1.56 -6.74 2.31
C VAL A 33 0.31 -7.61 2.49
N ASN A 34 -0.86 -7.09 2.15
CA ASN A 34 -2.11 -7.83 2.26
C ASN A 34 -2.27 -8.97 1.25
N ALA A 35 -1.43 -9.00 0.21
CA ALA A 35 -1.33 -10.11 -0.73
C ALA A 35 -0.30 -11.16 -0.28
N GLY A 36 0.37 -10.97 0.87
CA GLY A 36 1.41 -11.86 1.36
C GLY A 36 2.74 -11.72 0.60
N ALA A 37 2.96 -10.59 -0.07
CA ALA A 37 4.23 -10.36 -0.77
C ALA A 37 5.39 -10.24 0.23
N ASP A 38 6.53 -10.83 -0.14
CA ASP A 38 7.75 -10.74 0.65
C ASP A 38 8.29 -9.30 0.76
N ARG A 39 9.00 -9.03 1.85
CA ARG A 39 9.62 -7.74 2.15
C ARG A 39 10.53 -7.23 1.03
N LEU A 40 11.36 -8.10 0.43
CA LEU A 40 12.25 -7.72 -0.68
C LEU A 40 11.45 -7.35 -1.93
N MET A 41 10.36 -8.06 -2.19
CA MET A 41 9.47 -7.76 -3.31
C MET A 41 8.84 -6.37 -3.13
N ILE A 42 8.32 -6.06 -1.94
CA ILE A 42 7.74 -4.75 -1.64
C ILE A 42 8.79 -3.64 -1.80
N LYS A 43 10.01 -3.86 -1.28
CA LYS A 43 11.12 -2.91 -1.39
C LYS A 43 11.49 -2.64 -2.85
N LEU A 44 11.61 -3.69 -3.66
CA LEU A 44 11.96 -3.63 -5.08
C LEU A 44 10.87 -2.94 -5.89
N MET A 45 9.61 -3.36 -5.73
CA MET A 45 8.46 -2.79 -6.44
C MET A 45 8.27 -1.31 -6.12
N GLY A 46 8.47 -0.94 -4.86
CA GLY A 46 8.42 0.45 -4.44
C GLY A 46 9.68 1.25 -4.79
N ARG A 47 10.77 0.64 -5.27
CA ARG A 47 12.09 1.28 -5.46
C ARG A 47 12.54 2.04 -4.20
N TRP A 48 12.43 1.39 -3.04
CA TRP A 48 12.85 1.95 -1.76
C TRP A 48 14.32 1.65 -1.51
N LEU A 49 15.10 2.70 -1.23
CA LEU A 49 16.51 2.55 -0.87
C LEU A 49 16.65 2.08 0.59
N SER A 50 15.93 2.73 1.49
CA SER A 50 15.87 2.40 2.92
C SER A 50 14.71 1.46 3.25
N ASN A 51 14.62 1.07 4.52
CA ASN A 51 13.51 0.27 5.05
C ASN A 51 12.36 1.14 5.59
N ALA A 52 12.36 2.46 5.35
CA ALA A 52 11.29 3.36 5.78
C ALA A 52 9.91 3.01 5.19
N PHE A 53 9.86 2.13 4.20
CA PHE A 53 8.60 1.64 3.65
C PHE A 53 7.85 0.70 4.60
N GLU A 54 8.51 0.14 5.60
CA GLU A 54 7.93 -0.82 6.54
C GLU A 54 6.86 -0.15 7.45
N ASP A 55 6.95 1.17 7.65
CA ASP A 55 6.03 1.94 8.51
C ASP A 55 4.70 2.32 7.84
N TYR A 56 4.58 2.19 6.52
CA TYR A 56 3.39 2.64 5.79
C TYR A 56 2.26 1.62 5.65
N PRO A 57 2.52 0.32 5.37
CA PRO A 57 1.49 -0.66 5.12
C PRO A 57 0.54 -0.85 6.29
N VAL A 58 -0.75 -0.95 6.00
CA VAL A 58 -1.77 -1.29 6.99
C VAL A 58 -2.27 -2.70 6.75
N LEU A 59 -2.19 -3.56 7.77
CA LEU A 59 -2.69 -4.92 7.67
C LEU A 59 -4.23 -4.91 7.71
N SER A 60 -4.86 -5.57 6.74
CA SER A 60 -6.31 -5.70 6.62
C SER A 60 -6.75 -7.08 7.09
N ALA A 61 -8.04 -7.25 7.37
CA ALA A 61 -8.63 -8.55 7.71
C ALA A 61 -8.35 -9.64 6.65
N LYS A 62 -8.20 -9.26 5.38
CA LYS A 62 -7.83 -10.20 4.31
C LYS A 62 -6.37 -10.63 4.44
N GLY A 63 -5.47 -9.69 4.75
CA GLY A 63 -4.04 -9.97 4.91
C GLY A 63 -3.71 -10.77 6.16
N THR A 64 -4.59 -10.78 7.17
CA THR A 64 -4.41 -11.59 8.38
C THR A 64 -4.99 -12.99 8.30
N ALA A 65 -5.72 -13.33 7.22
CA ALA A 65 -6.34 -14.64 7.09
C ALA A 65 -5.27 -15.75 7.13
N GLY A 66 -5.39 -16.65 8.10
CA GLY A 66 -4.46 -17.78 8.28
C GLY A 66 -3.15 -17.45 8.99
N LEU A 67 -2.85 -16.18 9.31
CA LEU A 67 -1.61 -15.81 10.03
C LEU A 67 -1.50 -16.51 11.38
N SER A 68 -2.62 -16.68 12.10
CA SER A 68 -2.63 -17.35 13.40
C SER A 68 -2.13 -18.80 13.33
N GLN A 69 -2.30 -19.48 12.18
CA GLN A 69 -1.81 -20.85 11.97
C GLN A 69 -0.29 -20.90 11.81
N GLN A 70 0.35 -19.76 11.53
CA GLN A 70 1.80 -19.65 11.36
C GLN A 70 2.52 -19.11 12.60
N MET A 71 1.79 -18.77 13.67
CA MET A 71 2.35 -18.22 14.92
C MET A 71 2.67 -19.30 15.97
N CYS A 72 2.70 -20.58 15.60
CA CYS A 72 2.99 -21.72 16.48
C CYS A 72 4.48 -21.94 16.71
#